data_AF-A0A3R7HHG3-F1
#
_entry.id   AF-A0A3R7HHG3-F1
#
_cell.length_a   1.000
_cell.length_b   1.000
_cell.length_c   1.000
_cell.angle_alpha   90.00
_cell.angle_beta   90.00
_cell.angle_gamma   90.00
#
_symmetry.space_group_name_H-M   'P 1'
#
loop_
_entity.id
_entity.type
_entity.pdbx_description
1 polymer ?
#
loop_
_entity_poly.entity_id
_entity_poly.type
_entity_poly.pdbx_seq_one_letter_code
_entity_poly.pdbx_strand_id
1 'polypeptide(L)'
;MQSNRQQDNGRKDGHQRLEPVSRTTSRHIVPAILAIIVMAAPLLAAAAGKPRPEPLTLDECIHIALEQATDIRRAEYNRELRGAEVLKNYGQFLPSISVNASYTPVSISRSYSTVSPPTVLKTSTETLSLGVTTSLNLFNGFRNYADLQGSLQRKDASELTLARAQETIVYDVTQAYYQVLLNRELLRIARENLSASEALLQLTRRQYEIGLKPVTDFYQQEAETANSELAAIKAENTLRQSRIALQKRLQSDPREEVRIEQVPPEQFRELDTPVAADNLVQTALDRRRDLQGASLETGAAKWDITSAASSRWPSLDLSFTYGSNAYPQNSLPPVDEQLSDLTSYSLVLSMNWNLFDGFLTGYGIEQAKTAYLNRMLDEDDLRRTIVLDLRLAAGDYNAAREQITAAENTLRAAEKAFETVERKYELGAATFVEVNAVRASLVTARSEKAQALYNLALQKNILDFLTGSRPIPTTLTYREEHE
;
A
#
# COMPACT_ATOMS: atom_id res chain seq x y z
N MET A 1 -39.88 9.72 59.78
CA MET A 1 -39.81 10.72 60.86
C MET A 1 -39.21 11.97 60.24
N GLN A 2 -40.04 12.96 59.88
CA GLN A 2 -40.33 14.15 60.70
C GLN A 2 -39.03 14.92 61.03
N SER A 3 -38.87 16.22 60.83
CA SER A 3 -39.77 17.35 60.60
C SER A 3 -38.82 18.57 60.52
N ASN A 4 -38.80 19.34 59.43
CA ASN A 4 -39.47 20.66 59.27
C ASN A 4 -38.68 21.84 59.90
N ARG A 5 -38.15 22.76 59.07
CA ARG A 5 -38.68 24.14 58.77
C ARG A 5 -38.10 25.22 59.73
N GLN A 6 -37.84 26.49 59.39
CA GLN A 6 -38.20 27.38 58.26
C GLN A 6 -37.45 28.72 58.37
N GLN A 7 -37.71 29.61 57.38
CA GLN A 7 -37.48 31.08 57.24
C GLN A 7 -36.31 31.41 56.31
N ASP A 8 -36.48 31.88 55.07
CA ASP A 8 -37.37 32.84 54.38
C ASP A 8 -37.05 34.34 54.56
N ASN A 9 -36.87 34.95 53.37
CA ASN A 9 -37.05 36.33 52.92
C ASN A 9 -36.10 37.48 53.32
N GLY A 10 -35.71 38.25 52.28
CA GLY A 10 -35.07 39.57 52.45
C GLY A 10 -34.46 40.16 51.17
N ARG A 11 -35.31 40.69 50.28
CA ARG A 11 -34.97 41.45 49.06
C ARG A 11 -34.74 42.94 49.43
N LYS A 12 -33.69 43.59 48.89
CA LYS A 12 -33.69 44.90 48.18
C LYS A 12 -32.35 45.67 48.22
N ASP A 13 -31.97 46.08 47.01
CA ASP A 13 -31.48 47.41 46.56
C ASP A 13 -30.27 48.09 47.23
N GLY A 14 -29.27 48.38 46.37
CA GLY A 14 -28.80 49.75 46.22
C GLY A 14 -27.29 50.01 46.38
N HIS A 15 -26.64 50.29 45.23
CA HIS A 15 -25.49 51.20 45.06
C HIS A 15 -24.13 50.76 45.69
N GLN A 16 -22.96 50.83 45.05
CA GLN A 16 -22.41 51.77 44.07
C GLN A 16 -20.99 51.27 43.64
N ARG A 17 -20.58 51.59 42.40
CA ARG A 17 -19.19 51.95 41.97
C ARG A 17 -18.13 50.82 41.91
N LEU A 18 -17.27 50.64 40.90
CA LEU A 18 -16.78 51.43 39.76
C LEU A 18 -16.23 50.52 38.63
N GLU A 19 -16.08 51.12 37.46
CA GLU A 19 -15.90 50.61 36.10
C GLU A 19 -14.63 49.79 35.76
N PRO A 20 -14.65 49.06 34.61
CA PRO A 20 -13.47 48.51 33.94
C PRO A 20 -12.83 49.52 32.97
N VAL A 21 -11.51 49.64 32.97
CA VAL A 21 -10.75 50.43 31.99
C VAL A 21 -10.26 49.52 30.86
N SER A 22 -10.91 49.66 29.71
CA SER A 22 -10.29 49.44 28.41
C SER A 22 -9.49 50.68 28.02
N ARG A 23 -8.37 50.51 27.30
CA ARG A 23 -7.81 51.53 26.40
C ARG A 23 -6.77 50.92 25.45
N THR A 24 -7.19 50.74 24.20
CA THR A 24 -6.37 50.85 23.00
C THR A 24 -6.14 52.33 22.68
N THR A 25 -4.97 52.73 22.14
CA THR A 25 -4.90 53.66 20.98
C THR A 25 -3.48 53.89 20.45
N SER A 26 -3.37 53.88 19.11
CA SER A 26 -2.57 54.76 18.22
C SER A 26 -2.50 54.05 16.85
N ARG A 27 -3.24 54.31 15.75
CA ARG A 27 -3.95 55.43 15.10
C ARG A 27 -3.09 56.31 14.16
N HIS A 28 -3.28 56.15 12.83
CA HIS A 28 -3.29 57.16 11.72
C HIS A 28 -3.86 56.42 10.46
N ILE A 29 -5.12 56.57 9.96
CA ILE A 29 -5.86 57.60 9.17
C ILE A 29 -5.17 57.95 7.81
N VAL A 30 -5.72 57.66 6.60
CA VAL A 30 -6.70 58.44 5.75
C VAL A 30 -7.08 57.62 4.47
N PRO A 31 -8.24 57.87 3.78
CA PRO A 31 -9.10 56.84 3.17
C PRO A 31 -9.46 57.00 1.65
N ALA A 32 -10.35 56.09 1.19
CA ALA A 32 -11.49 56.29 0.27
C ALA A 32 -11.39 56.11 -1.28
N ILE A 33 -12.14 55.10 -1.75
CA ILE A 33 -13.12 55.07 -2.86
C ILE A 33 -12.65 55.45 -4.28
N LEU A 34 -12.57 54.45 -5.17
CA LEU A 34 -12.87 54.63 -6.61
C LEU A 34 -13.30 53.31 -7.28
N ALA A 35 -14.30 53.42 -8.16
CA ALA A 35 -14.65 52.50 -9.26
C ALA A 35 -15.46 51.23 -8.97
N ILE A 36 -16.78 51.42 -8.82
CA ILE A 36 -17.80 50.57 -9.46
C ILE A 36 -17.64 50.72 -11.00
N ILE A 37 -17.84 49.62 -11.73
CA ILE A 37 -17.80 49.44 -13.22
C ILE A 37 -16.43 49.04 -13.79
N VAL A 38 -16.08 47.75 -13.63
CA VAL A 38 -15.49 46.93 -14.70
C VAL A 38 -16.13 45.55 -14.65
N MET A 39 -16.87 45.24 -15.72
CA MET A 39 -17.19 43.90 -16.24
C MET A 39 -17.95 42.90 -15.37
N ALA A 40 -19.26 42.93 -15.57
CA ALA A 40 -20.04 41.71 -15.73
C ALA A 40 -19.47 40.87 -16.91
N ALA A 41 -18.62 39.89 -16.60
CA ALA A 41 -18.30 38.64 -17.32
C ALA A 41 -17.00 38.09 -16.70
N PRO A 42 -17.00 36.89 -16.10
CA PRO A 42 -17.37 35.68 -16.82
C PRO A 42 -18.30 34.78 -15.99
N LEU A 43 -19.61 34.98 -16.12
CA LEU A 43 -20.59 33.91 -15.88
C LEU A 43 -20.71 33.05 -17.16
N LEU A 44 -19.57 32.66 -17.73
CA LEU A 44 -19.48 31.83 -18.94
C LEU A 44 -18.13 31.09 -18.97
N ALA A 45 -17.66 30.59 -17.83
CA ALA A 45 -16.49 29.70 -17.74
C ALA A 45 -16.78 28.36 -17.02
N ALA A 46 -18.00 28.16 -16.51
CA ALA A 46 -18.41 26.92 -15.84
C ALA A 46 -19.03 25.87 -16.78
N ALA A 47 -18.94 26.08 -18.10
CA ALA A 47 -19.34 25.10 -19.12
C ALA A 47 -18.15 24.64 -19.98
N ALA A 48 -16.92 24.76 -19.47
CA ALA A 48 -15.88 23.82 -19.87
C ALA A 48 -16.32 22.46 -19.33
N GLY A 49 -17.13 21.74 -20.13
CA GLY A 49 -17.40 20.34 -19.86
C GLY A 49 -16.06 19.68 -19.58
N LYS A 50 -15.95 18.94 -18.46
CA LYS A 50 -14.77 18.14 -18.15
C LYS A 50 -14.29 17.54 -19.49
N PRO A 51 -13.02 17.74 -19.89
CA PRO A 51 -12.52 17.16 -21.12
C PRO A 51 -12.96 15.70 -21.11
N ARG A 52 -13.63 15.27 -22.19
CA ARG A 52 -14.06 13.87 -22.33
C ARG A 52 -12.85 13.03 -21.95
N PRO A 53 -12.98 12.10 -20.98
CA PRO A 53 -11.82 11.35 -20.51
C PRO A 53 -11.17 10.72 -21.73
N GLU A 54 -9.93 11.15 -22.00
CA GLU A 54 -9.14 10.63 -23.10
C GLU A 54 -9.00 9.12 -22.90
N PRO A 55 -9.03 8.34 -23.99
CA PRO A 55 -8.87 6.90 -23.89
C PRO A 55 -7.51 6.57 -23.26
N LEU A 56 -7.51 6.01 -22.07
CA LEU A 56 -6.30 5.69 -21.32
C LEU A 56 -5.56 4.53 -22.00
N THR A 57 -4.27 4.75 -22.22
CA THR A 57 -3.30 3.73 -22.62
C THR A 57 -2.94 2.83 -21.42
N LEU A 58 -2.25 1.72 -21.68
CA LEU A 58 -1.74 0.86 -20.61
C LEU A 58 -0.73 1.62 -19.73
N ASP A 59 0.17 2.40 -20.34
CA ASP A 59 1.21 3.13 -19.62
C ASP A 59 0.63 4.23 -18.72
N GLU A 60 -0.40 4.95 -19.18
CA GLU A 60 -1.12 5.93 -18.36
C GLU A 60 -1.86 5.25 -17.20
N CYS A 61 -2.51 4.10 -17.45
CA CYS A 61 -3.14 3.33 -16.38
C CYS A 61 -2.11 2.90 -15.32
N ILE A 62 -0.93 2.47 -15.74
CA ILE A 62 0.16 2.11 -14.83
C ILE A 62 0.62 3.33 -14.04
N HIS A 63 0.84 4.47 -14.71
CA HIS A 63 1.27 5.70 -14.05
C HIS A 63 0.29 6.16 -12.96
N ILE A 64 -1.00 6.24 -13.31
CA ILE A 64 -2.07 6.62 -12.37
C ILE A 64 -2.10 5.65 -11.18
N ALA A 65 -2.02 4.35 -11.45
CA ALA A 65 -2.03 3.35 -10.38
C ALA A 65 -0.79 3.46 -9.47
N LEU A 66 0.40 3.73 -10.02
CA LEU A 66 1.61 3.88 -9.23
C LEU A 66 1.55 5.11 -8.31
N GLU A 67 0.93 6.21 -8.75
CA GLU A 67 0.78 7.43 -7.95
C GLU A 67 -0.32 7.32 -6.86
N GLN A 68 -1.40 6.59 -7.17
CA GLN A 68 -2.58 6.52 -6.30
C GLN A 68 -2.61 5.28 -5.41
N ALA A 69 -1.88 4.21 -5.74
CA ALA A 69 -1.96 2.96 -5.00
C ALA A 69 -1.56 3.12 -3.53
N THR A 70 -2.54 2.92 -2.66
CA THR A 70 -2.37 2.91 -1.20
C THR A 70 -1.32 1.89 -0.75
N ASP A 71 -1.15 0.78 -1.46
CA ASP A 71 -0.16 -0.26 -1.13
C ASP A 71 1.28 0.24 -1.28
N ILE A 72 1.54 1.04 -2.31
CA ILE A 72 2.85 1.67 -2.54
C ILE A 72 3.10 2.72 -1.45
N ARG A 73 2.12 3.59 -1.17
CA ARG A 73 2.24 4.60 -0.08
C ARG A 73 2.48 3.95 1.28
N ARG A 74 1.82 2.83 1.59
CA ARG A 74 2.08 2.05 2.81
C ARG A 74 3.50 1.49 2.83
N ALA A 75 3.99 0.98 1.71
CA ALA A 75 5.37 0.49 1.60
C ALA A 75 6.40 1.63 1.74
N GLU A 76 6.11 2.82 1.20
CA GLU A 76 6.94 4.03 1.36
C GLU A 76 7.02 4.47 2.83
N TYR A 77 5.89 4.60 3.52
CA TYR A 77 5.89 4.94 4.94
C TYR A 77 6.59 3.88 5.81
N ASN A 78 6.47 2.61 5.46
CA ASN A 78 7.23 1.55 6.13
C ASN A 78 8.75 1.69 5.88
N ARG A 79 9.17 2.02 4.65
CA ARG A 79 10.57 2.30 4.34
C ARG A 79 11.11 3.48 5.14
N GLU A 80 10.34 4.57 5.21
CA GLU A 80 10.70 5.76 6.00
C GLU A 80 10.81 5.42 7.50
N LEU A 81 9.85 4.65 8.03
CA LEU A 81 9.89 4.15 9.40
C LEU A 81 11.15 3.33 9.67
N ARG A 82 11.55 2.43 8.76
CA ARG A 82 12.81 1.68 8.88
C ARG A 82 14.03 2.61 8.86
N GLY A 83 14.00 3.67 8.06
CA GLY A 83 15.02 4.72 8.08
C GLY A 83 15.12 5.42 9.45
N ALA A 84 13.98 5.76 10.05
CA ALA A 84 13.92 6.32 11.40
C ALA A 84 14.40 5.34 12.48
N GLU A 85 14.14 4.03 12.33
CA GLU A 85 14.68 3.00 13.21
C GLU A 85 16.21 2.89 13.15
N VAL A 86 16.82 3.07 11.96
CA VAL A 86 18.28 3.17 11.82
C VAL A 86 18.81 4.36 12.62
N LEU A 87 18.19 5.54 12.48
CA LEU A 87 18.58 6.72 13.23
C LEU A 87 18.41 6.52 14.75
N LYS A 88 17.30 5.90 15.17
CA LYS A 88 17.05 5.54 16.57
C LYS A 88 18.16 4.63 17.12
N ASN A 89 18.56 3.61 16.38
CA ASN A 89 19.62 2.69 16.82
C ASN A 89 21.00 3.35 16.79
N TYR A 90 21.26 4.24 15.82
CA TYR A 90 22.46 5.08 15.83
C TYR A 90 22.49 6.04 17.04
N GLY A 91 21.34 6.58 17.43
CA GLY A 91 21.19 7.43 18.62
C GLY A 91 21.60 6.74 19.93
N GLN A 92 21.57 5.40 20.00
CA GLN A 92 22.03 4.65 21.18
C GLN A 92 23.55 4.73 21.41
N PHE A 93 24.32 5.20 20.42
CA PHE A 93 25.75 5.49 20.54
C PHE A 93 26.03 6.92 21.02
N LEU A 94 25.01 7.77 21.08
CA LEU A 94 25.12 9.16 21.49
C LEU A 94 24.83 9.30 22.99
N PRO A 95 25.39 10.31 23.66
CA PRO A 95 25.04 10.58 25.04
C PRO A 95 23.59 11.03 25.13
N SER A 96 22.85 10.49 26.10
CA SER A 96 21.53 10.99 26.46
C SER A 96 21.68 12.09 27.50
N ILE A 97 20.99 13.22 27.31
CA ILE A 97 20.99 14.35 28.24
C ILE A 97 19.58 14.46 28.81
N SER A 98 19.48 14.42 30.13
CA SER A 98 18.23 14.54 30.87
C SER A 98 18.33 15.67 31.88
N VAL A 99 17.26 16.44 32.01
CA VAL A 99 17.14 17.48 33.03
C VAL A 99 16.09 17.02 34.03
N ASN A 100 16.46 16.99 35.30
CA ASN A 100 15.57 16.62 36.39
C ASN A 100 15.42 17.80 37.35
N ALA A 101 14.17 18.10 37.71
CA ALA A 101 13.84 19.04 38.76
C ALA A 101 12.88 18.33 39.72
N SER A 102 13.26 18.23 40.99
CA SER A 102 12.43 17.60 42.01
C SER A 102 12.34 18.48 43.23
N TYR A 103 11.11 18.77 43.65
CA TYR A 103 10.81 19.50 44.87
C TYR A 103 10.19 18.54 45.88
N THR A 104 10.89 18.37 47.00
CA THR A 104 10.44 17.58 48.14
C THR A 104 10.10 18.54 49.27
N PRO A 105 8.82 18.89 49.47
CA PRO A 105 8.42 19.92 50.44
C PRO A 105 8.68 19.50 51.88
N VAL A 106 8.63 18.19 52.17
CA VAL A 106 8.88 17.65 53.50
C VAL A 106 9.59 16.31 53.39
N SER A 107 10.80 16.24 53.94
CA SER A 107 11.54 15.02 54.20
C SER A 107 11.83 14.93 55.69
N ILE A 108 11.41 13.85 56.36
CA ILE A 108 11.61 13.67 57.80
C ILE A 108 12.55 12.50 58.03
N SER A 109 13.73 12.78 58.57
CA SER A 109 14.69 11.76 58.99
C SER A 109 14.84 11.78 60.52
N ARG A 110 15.11 10.60 61.09
CA ARG A 110 15.44 10.44 62.51
C ARG A 110 16.80 9.81 62.60
N SER A 111 17.76 10.50 63.21
CA SER A 111 19.10 9.98 63.45
C SER A 111 19.43 10.02 64.93
N TYR A 112 20.20 9.03 65.39
CA TYR A 112 20.72 9.02 66.75
C TYR A 112 22.01 9.85 66.80
N SER A 113 22.03 10.88 67.64
CA SER A 113 23.27 11.59 67.94
C SER A 113 24.09 10.81 68.95
N THR A 114 25.39 10.67 68.71
CA THR A 114 26.35 10.03 69.64
C THR A 114 26.76 10.96 70.78
N VAL A 115 26.27 12.20 70.81
CA VAL A 115 26.49 13.13 71.91
C VAL A 115 25.76 12.62 73.15
N SER A 116 26.47 12.50 74.27
CA SER A 116 25.94 11.91 75.51
C SER A 116 25.18 12.96 76.33
N PRO A 117 23.91 12.74 76.72
CA PRO A 117 23.11 11.53 76.51
C PRO A 117 22.52 11.44 75.09
N PRO A 118 22.43 10.21 74.52
CA PRO A 118 21.97 10.00 73.15
C PRO A 118 20.55 10.55 72.97
N THR A 119 20.44 11.55 72.10
CA THR A 119 19.18 12.24 71.81
C THR A 119 18.74 11.90 70.39
N VAL A 120 17.43 11.65 70.21
CA VAL A 120 16.83 11.45 68.89
C VAL A 120 16.71 12.81 68.21
N LEU A 121 17.49 13.04 67.16
CA LEU A 121 17.35 14.23 66.33
C LEU A 121 16.30 13.95 65.27
N LYS A 122 15.23 14.75 65.28
CA LYS A 122 14.24 14.78 64.20
C LYS A 122 14.62 15.92 63.28
N THR A 123 15.07 15.59 62.08
CA THR A 123 15.39 16.59 61.05
C THR A 123 14.24 16.61 60.05
N SER A 124 13.65 17.79 59.85
CA SER A 124 12.74 18.05 58.76
C SER A 124 13.48 18.91 57.74
N THR A 125 13.51 18.47 56.50
CA THR A 125 14.23 19.18 55.42
C THR A 125 13.28 19.36 54.26
N GLU A 126 13.32 20.56 53.70
CA GLU A 126 12.70 20.92 52.43
C GLU A 126 13.80 20.93 51.38
N THR A 127 13.63 20.23 50.25
CA THR A 127 14.70 20.06 49.25
C THR A 127 14.17 20.41 47.87
N LEU A 128 14.89 21.31 47.19
CA LEU A 128 14.78 21.52 45.76
C LEU A 128 16.05 20.96 45.14
N SER A 129 15.92 19.96 44.27
CA SER A 129 17.03 19.41 43.50
C SER A 129 16.84 19.77 42.04
N LEU A 130 17.85 20.41 41.46
CA LEU A 130 17.92 20.72 40.04
C LEU A 130 19.16 20.02 39.50
N GLY A 131 19.01 19.22 38.45
CA GLY A 131 20.11 18.43 37.91
C GLY A 131 20.02 18.27 36.40
N VAL A 132 21.18 18.18 35.78
CA VAL A 132 21.40 17.72 34.43
C VAL A 132 22.23 16.45 34.53
N THR A 133 21.69 15.35 34.01
CA THR A 133 22.38 14.07 33.94
C THR A 133 22.61 13.71 32.48
N THR A 134 23.87 13.54 32.11
CA THR A 134 24.30 13.03 30.82
C THR A 134 24.80 11.60 31.00
N SER A 135 24.28 10.64 30.23
CA SER A 135 24.73 9.25 30.26
C SER A 135 25.12 8.76 28.88
N LEU A 136 26.20 8.00 28.80
CA LEU A 136 26.73 7.42 27.57
C LEU A 136 27.03 5.94 27.79
N ASN A 137 26.42 5.07 26.99
CA ASN A 137 26.82 3.68 26.94
C ASN A 137 28.14 3.56 26.17
N LEU A 138 29.19 3.12 26.85
CA LEU A 138 30.50 2.88 26.22
C LEU A 138 30.57 1.47 25.62
N PHE A 139 29.94 0.50 26.28
CA PHE A 139 29.87 -0.88 25.83
C PHE A 139 28.67 -1.58 26.45
N ASN A 140 27.99 -2.44 25.70
CA ASN A 140 26.89 -3.26 26.20
C ASN A 140 26.85 -4.66 25.56
N GLY A 141 28.03 -5.28 25.39
CA GLY A 141 28.10 -6.60 24.79
C GLY A 141 27.76 -6.63 23.30
N PHE A 142 28.12 -5.56 22.57
CA PHE A 142 27.83 -5.37 21.14
C PHE A 142 26.35 -5.25 20.77
N ARG A 143 25.44 -5.07 21.73
CA ARG A 143 24.00 -4.95 21.47
C ARG A 143 23.69 -3.80 20.50
N ASN A 144 24.18 -2.59 20.79
CA ASN A 144 23.89 -1.42 19.95
C ASN A 144 24.43 -1.59 18.53
N TYR A 145 25.58 -2.25 18.39
CA TYR A 145 26.17 -2.55 17.08
C TYR A 145 25.33 -3.56 16.30
N ALA A 146 24.94 -4.66 16.94
CA ALA A 146 24.07 -5.67 16.33
C ALA A 146 22.70 -5.09 15.95
N ASP A 147 22.09 -4.29 16.82
CA ASP A 147 20.80 -3.64 16.58
C ASP A 147 20.88 -2.64 15.40
N LEU A 148 21.99 -1.91 15.26
CA LEU A 148 22.24 -1.02 14.12
C LEU A 148 22.45 -1.79 12.82
N GLN A 149 23.26 -2.86 12.83
CA GLN A 149 23.46 -3.68 11.64
C GLN A 149 22.16 -4.39 11.21
N GLY A 150 21.37 -4.87 12.16
CA GLY A 150 20.05 -5.45 11.90
C GLY A 150 19.07 -4.44 11.33
N SER A 151 19.04 -3.20 11.83
CA SER A 151 18.14 -2.16 11.29
C SER A 151 18.55 -1.68 9.90
N LEU A 152 19.85 -1.62 9.59
CA LEU A 152 20.34 -1.32 8.23
C LEU A 152 19.86 -2.37 7.23
N GLN A 153 20.00 -3.66 7.54
CA GLN A 153 19.53 -4.72 6.63
C GLN A 153 18.01 -4.73 6.47
N ARG A 154 17.23 -4.47 7.54
CA ARG A 154 15.77 -4.32 7.44
C ARG A 154 15.35 -3.09 6.64
N LYS A 155 16.11 -1.99 6.72
CA LYS A 155 15.89 -0.82 5.88
C LYS A 155 16.09 -1.19 4.41
N ASP A 156 17.21 -1.82 4.06
CA ASP A 156 17.48 -2.23 2.68
C ASP A 156 16.43 -3.25 2.16
N ALA A 157 15.99 -4.19 3.01
CA ALA A 157 14.89 -5.11 2.71
C ALA A 157 13.56 -4.39 2.45
N SER A 158 13.28 -3.30 3.18
CA SER A 158 12.07 -2.49 2.97
C SER A 158 12.09 -1.73 1.64
N GLU A 159 13.26 -1.34 1.13
CA GLU A 159 13.39 -0.74 -0.20
C GLU A 159 13.03 -1.75 -1.29
N LEU A 160 13.52 -2.99 -1.15
CA LEU A 160 13.17 -4.08 -2.06
C LEU A 160 11.69 -4.47 -1.97
N THR A 161 11.11 -4.39 -0.78
CA THR A 161 9.67 -4.62 -0.57
C THR A 161 8.83 -3.57 -1.27
N LEU A 162 9.20 -2.29 -1.19
CA LEU A 162 8.56 -1.21 -1.93
C LEU A 162 8.63 -1.44 -3.44
N ALA A 163 9.81 -1.79 -3.93
CA ALA A 163 10.02 -2.05 -5.34
C ALA A 163 9.23 -3.28 -5.84
N ARG A 164 9.07 -4.32 -5.00
CA ARG A 164 8.19 -5.47 -5.29
C ARG A 164 6.71 -5.10 -5.27
N ALA A 165 6.29 -4.21 -4.37
CA ALA A 165 4.92 -3.70 -4.34
C ALA A 165 4.59 -2.93 -5.62
N GLN A 166 5.52 -2.11 -6.12
CA GLN A 166 5.39 -1.43 -7.41
C GLN A 166 5.23 -2.44 -8.57
N GLU A 167 6.10 -3.45 -8.67
CA GLU A 167 5.98 -4.52 -9.67
C GLU A 167 4.61 -5.22 -9.62
N THR A 168 4.09 -5.47 -8.42
CA THR A 168 2.79 -6.11 -8.21
C THR A 168 1.64 -5.25 -8.72
N ILE A 169 1.68 -3.93 -8.48
CA ILE A 169 0.69 -2.99 -9.01
C ILE A 169 0.73 -2.96 -10.55
N VAL A 170 1.92 -2.87 -11.15
CA VAL A 170 2.07 -2.90 -12.62
C VAL A 170 1.48 -4.19 -13.20
N TYR A 171 1.79 -5.34 -12.58
CA TYR A 171 1.26 -6.66 -12.96
C TYR A 171 -0.28 -6.71 -12.88
N ASP A 172 -0.86 -6.33 -11.74
CA ASP A 172 -2.30 -6.36 -11.48
C ASP A 172 -3.07 -5.44 -12.43
N VAL A 173 -2.56 -4.23 -12.68
CA VAL A 173 -3.18 -3.25 -13.60
C VAL A 173 -3.12 -3.76 -15.03
N THR A 174 -1.98 -4.33 -15.46
CA THR A 174 -1.86 -4.91 -16.81
C THR A 174 -2.85 -6.06 -16.98
N GLN A 175 -2.96 -6.95 -15.98
CA GLN A 175 -3.90 -8.07 -16.02
C GLN A 175 -5.35 -7.58 -16.16
N ALA A 176 -5.75 -6.59 -15.36
CA ALA A 176 -7.08 -5.99 -15.44
C ALA A 176 -7.31 -5.28 -16.79
N TYR A 177 -6.31 -4.58 -17.32
CA TYR A 177 -6.38 -3.87 -18.59
C TYR A 177 -6.62 -4.83 -19.76
N TYR A 178 -5.83 -5.91 -19.88
CA TYR A 178 -6.02 -6.93 -20.91
C TYR A 178 -7.35 -7.66 -20.78
N GLN A 179 -7.85 -7.89 -19.56
CA GLN A 179 -9.17 -8.47 -19.35
C GLN A 179 -10.29 -7.55 -19.87
N VAL A 180 -10.17 -6.23 -19.71
CA VAL A 180 -11.16 -5.29 -20.28
C VAL A 180 -11.11 -5.30 -21.80
N LEU A 181 -9.92 -5.34 -22.40
CA LEU A 181 -9.78 -5.43 -23.85
C LEU A 181 -10.39 -6.72 -24.41
N LEU A 182 -10.14 -7.87 -23.78
CA LEU A 182 -10.76 -9.15 -24.13
C LEU A 182 -12.29 -9.07 -24.05
N ASN A 183 -12.84 -8.61 -22.93
CA ASN A 183 -14.29 -8.55 -22.74
C ASN A 183 -14.96 -7.56 -23.70
N ARG A 184 -14.25 -6.49 -24.10
CA ARG A 184 -14.72 -5.57 -25.13
C ARG A 184 -14.79 -6.25 -26.48
N GLU A 185 -13.79 -7.04 -26.83
CA GLU A 185 -13.75 -7.78 -28.09
C GLU A 185 -14.84 -8.87 -28.14
N LEU A 186 -15.07 -9.59 -27.04
CA LEU A 186 -16.16 -10.56 -26.94
C LEU A 186 -17.55 -9.89 -27.05
N LEU A 187 -17.72 -8.68 -26.49
CA LEU A 187 -18.94 -7.90 -26.70
C LEU A 187 -19.12 -7.48 -28.16
N ARG A 188 -18.05 -7.09 -28.86
CA ARG A 188 -18.09 -6.77 -30.29
C ARG A 188 -18.59 -7.97 -31.09
N ILE A 189 -18.00 -9.15 -30.87
CA ILE A 189 -18.41 -10.41 -31.53
C ILE A 189 -19.89 -10.75 -31.22
N ALA A 190 -20.32 -10.62 -29.96
CA ALA A 190 -21.70 -10.89 -29.57
C ALA A 190 -22.71 -9.94 -30.21
N ARG A 191 -22.38 -8.64 -30.30
CA ARG A 191 -23.23 -7.63 -30.96
C ARG A 191 -23.31 -7.83 -32.48
N GLU A 192 -22.20 -8.21 -33.11
CA GLU A 192 -22.19 -8.57 -34.54
C GLU A 192 -23.08 -9.78 -34.81
N ASN A 193 -23.04 -10.80 -33.94
CA ASN A 193 -23.94 -11.95 -34.06
C ASN A 193 -25.41 -11.56 -33.85
N LEU A 194 -25.73 -10.75 -32.83
CA LEU A 194 -27.08 -10.25 -32.61
C LEU A 194 -27.62 -9.49 -33.82
N SER A 195 -26.86 -8.52 -34.34
CA SER A 195 -27.26 -7.75 -35.52
C SER A 195 -27.51 -8.64 -36.74
N ALA A 196 -26.65 -9.64 -36.94
CA ALA A 196 -26.82 -10.62 -38.01
C ALA A 196 -28.03 -11.55 -37.79
N SER A 197 -28.37 -11.88 -36.54
CA SER A 197 -29.55 -12.71 -36.18
C SER A 197 -30.86 -11.92 -36.31
N GLU A 198 -30.87 -10.63 -35.94
CA GLU A 198 -32.01 -9.72 -36.14
C GLU A 198 -32.33 -9.54 -37.63
N ALA A 199 -31.31 -9.36 -38.46
CA ALA A 199 -31.46 -9.26 -39.91
C ALA A 199 -32.08 -10.54 -40.51
N LEU A 200 -31.61 -11.71 -40.05
CA LEU A 200 -32.14 -12.99 -40.48
C LEU A 200 -33.59 -13.20 -40.00
N LEU A 201 -33.93 -12.82 -38.77
CA LEU A 201 -35.30 -12.88 -38.25
C LEU A 201 -36.26 -12.02 -39.08
N GLN A 202 -35.86 -10.80 -39.46
CA GLN A 202 -36.68 -9.95 -40.32
C GLN A 202 -36.92 -10.60 -41.69
N LEU A 203 -35.89 -11.22 -42.28
CA LEU A 203 -36.02 -11.94 -43.54
C LEU A 203 -36.96 -13.15 -43.41
N THR A 204 -36.73 -14.01 -42.40
CA THR A 204 -37.53 -15.22 -42.15
C THR A 204 -38.99 -14.87 -41.86
N ARG A 205 -39.24 -13.79 -41.10
CA ARG A 205 -40.61 -13.28 -40.85
C ARG A 205 -41.32 -12.94 -42.14
N ARG A 206 -40.68 -12.15 -43.03
CA ARG A 206 -41.27 -11.79 -44.33
C ARG A 206 -41.55 -13.02 -45.19
N GLN A 207 -40.61 -13.97 -45.22
CA GLN A 207 -40.75 -15.22 -45.98
C GLN A 207 -41.88 -16.11 -45.43
N TYR A 208 -42.07 -16.15 -44.12
CA TYR A 208 -43.19 -16.84 -43.48
C TYR A 208 -44.54 -16.18 -43.80
N GLU A 209 -44.63 -14.85 -43.74
CA GLU A 209 -45.86 -14.09 -44.04
C GLU A 209 -46.35 -14.29 -45.47
N ILE A 210 -45.45 -14.53 -46.42
CA ILE A 210 -45.77 -14.85 -47.82
C ILE A 210 -45.81 -16.36 -48.11
N GLY A 211 -45.72 -17.21 -47.07
CA GLY A 211 -45.85 -18.67 -47.17
C GLY A 211 -44.64 -19.43 -47.75
N LEU A 212 -43.48 -18.78 -47.91
CA LEU A 212 -42.24 -19.40 -48.42
C LEU A 212 -41.46 -20.21 -47.37
N LYS A 213 -41.69 -19.96 -46.07
CA LYS A 213 -41.03 -20.67 -44.97
C LYS A 213 -42.04 -21.19 -43.94
N PRO A 214 -41.79 -22.36 -43.31
CA PRO A 214 -42.64 -22.88 -42.24
C PRO A 214 -42.64 -21.98 -41.01
N VAL A 215 -43.74 -22.01 -40.23
CA VAL A 215 -43.83 -21.32 -38.94
C VAL A 215 -42.78 -21.79 -37.92
N THR A 216 -42.32 -23.04 -38.04
CA THR A 216 -41.27 -23.61 -37.20
C THR A 216 -39.95 -22.86 -37.37
N ASP A 217 -39.58 -22.53 -38.61
CA ASP A 217 -38.33 -21.81 -38.91
C ASP A 217 -38.38 -20.38 -38.34
N PHE A 218 -39.56 -19.75 -38.41
CA PHE A 218 -39.77 -18.43 -37.80
C PHE A 218 -39.56 -18.46 -36.28
N TYR A 219 -40.23 -19.36 -35.55
CA TYR A 219 -40.07 -19.45 -34.10
C TYR A 219 -38.68 -19.90 -33.66
N GLN A 220 -38.01 -20.75 -34.46
CA GLN A 220 -36.61 -21.10 -34.18
C GLN A 220 -35.67 -19.91 -34.35
N GLN A 221 -35.86 -19.08 -35.39
CA GLN A 221 -35.06 -17.86 -35.57
C GLN A 221 -35.36 -16.81 -34.52
N GLU A 222 -36.61 -16.71 -34.06
CA GLU A 222 -37.00 -15.83 -32.95
C GLU A 222 -36.28 -16.24 -31.65
N ALA A 223 -36.27 -17.55 -31.34
CA ALA A 223 -35.53 -18.08 -30.20
C ALA A 223 -34.00 -17.84 -30.30
N GLU A 224 -33.41 -18.01 -31.49
CA GLU A 224 -31.97 -17.77 -31.71
C GLU A 224 -31.60 -16.29 -31.58
N THR A 225 -32.47 -15.40 -32.04
CA THR A 225 -32.29 -13.95 -31.89
C THR A 225 -32.36 -13.55 -30.42
N ALA A 226 -33.33 -14.08 -29.67
CA ALA A 226 -33.42 -13.87 -28.22
C ALA A 226 -32.20 -14.42 -27.45
N ASN A 227 -31.66 -15.57 -27.86
CA ASN A 227 -30.42 -16.12 -27.29
C ASN A 227 -29.21 -15.23 -27.59
N SER A 228 -29.12 -14.70 -28.82
CA SER A 228 -28.07 -13.75 -29.22
C SER A 228 -28.15 -12.44 -28.43
N GLU A 229 -29.37 -11.96 -28.17
CA GLU A 229 -29.62 -10.76 -27.36
C GLU A 229 -29.17 -10.98 -25.92
N LEU A 230 -29.56 -12.12 -25.32
CA LEU A 230 -29.12 -12.51 -23.99
C LEU A 230 -27.58 -12.61 -23.90
N ALA A 231 -26.91 -13.15 -24.93
CA ALA A 231 -25.46 -13.23 -24.99
C ALA A 231 -24.81 -11.84 -25.04
N ALA A 232 -25.35 -10.90 -25.82
CA ALA A 232 -24.88 -9.52 -25.88
C ALA A 232 -25.06 -8.79 -24.54
N ILE A 233 -26.20 -8.95 -23.87
CA ILE A 233 -26.46 -8.38 -22.54
C ILE A 233 -25.46 -8.92 -21.51
N LYS A 234 -25.20 -10.23 -21.53
CA LYS A 234 -24.20 -10.86 -20.64
C LYS A 234 -22.80 -10.32 -20.91
N ALA A 235 -22.37 -10.28 -22.17
CA ALA A 235 -21.06 -9.75 -22.55
C ALA A 235 -20.89 -8.27 -22.15
N GLU A 236 -21.96 -7.47 -22.27
CA GLU A 236 -21.95 -6.07 -21.85
C GLU A 236 -21.79 -5.93 -20.33
N ASN A 237 -22.50 -6.76 -19.57
CA ASN A 237 -22.35 -6.79 -18.12
C ASN A 237 -20.94 -7.26 -17.69
N THR A 238 -20.37 -8.27 -18.36
CA THR A 238 -19.00 -8.73 -18.10
C THR A 238 -17.96 -7.64 -18.43
N LEU A 239 -18.14 -6.90 -19.53
CA LEU A 239 -17.31 -5.73 -19.83
C LEU A 239 -17.42 -4.68 -18.73
N ARG A 240 -18.64 -4.35 -18.28
CA ARG A 240 -18.87 -3.41 -17.17
C ARG A 240 -18.17 -3.85 -15.90
N GLN A 241 -18.28 -5.13 -15.53
CA GLN A 241 -17.59 -5.70 -14.36
C GLN A 241 -16.07 -5.58 -14.47
N SER A 242 -15.49 -5.91 -15.63
CA SER A 242 -14.04 -5.77 -15.82
C SER A 242 -13.55 -4.32 -15.77
N ARG A 243 -14.35 -3.36 -16.26
CA ARG A 243 -14.03 -1.92 -16.14
C ARG A 243 -14.03 -1.46 -14.69
N ILE A 244 -15.02 -1.89 -13.90
CA ILE A 244 -15.07 -1.60 -12.45
C ILE A 244 -13.89 -2.27 -11.74
N ALA A 245 -13.52 -3.49 -12.12
CA ALA A 245 -12.35 -4.17 -11.58
C ALA A 245 -11.05 -3.40 -11.86
N LEU A 246 -10.86 -2.90 -13.09
CA LEU A 246 -9.73 -2.03 -13.43
C LEU A 246 -9.76 -0.73 -12.62
N GLN A 247 -10.90 -0.05 -12.56
CA GLN A 247 -11.07 1.19 -11.78
C GLN A 247 -10.69 1.00 -10.30
N LYS A 248 -11.09 -0.13 -9.70
CA LYS A 248 -10.70 -0.49 -8.34
C LYS A 248 -9.19 -0.64 -8.18
N ARG A 249 -8.48 -1.16 -9.19
CA ARG A 249 -7.01 -1.30 -9.19
C ARG A 249 -6.30 0.04 -9.39
N LEU A 250 -6.86 0.92 -10.21
CA LEU A 250 -6.38 2.29 -10.40
C LEU A 250 -6.58 3.15 -9.14
N GLN A 251 -7.48 2.77 -8.24
CA GLN A 251 -7.90 3.56 -7.06
C GLN A 251 -8.42 4.97 -7.44
N SER A 252 -8.92 5.12 -8.68
CA SER A 252 -9.47 6.37 -9.19
C SER A 252 -10.87 6.65 -8.64
N ASP A 253 -11.38 7.89 -8.78
CA ASP A 253 -12.71 8.29 -8.30
C ASP A 253 -13.80 7.34 -8.84
N PRO A 254 -14.63 6.72 -7.96
CA PRO A 254 -15.75 5.87 -8.36
C PRO A 254 -16.78 6.53 -9.30
N ARG A 255 -16.77 7.87 -9.40
CA ARG A 255 -17.71 8.65 -10.21
C ARG A 255 -17.23 8.90 -11.63
N GLU A 256 -15.98 8.61 -11.96
CA GLU A 256 -15.42 8.83 -13.29
C GLU A 256 -15.49 7.57 -14.14
N GLU A 257 -15.92 7.72 -15.40
CA GLU A 257 -15.99 6.61 -16.35
C GLU A 257 -14.60 6.40 -16.98
N VAL A 258 -13.94 5.29 -16.62
CA VAL A 258 -12.65 4.90 -17.21
C VAL A 258 -12.88 4.44 -18.66
N ARG A 259 -12.40 5.25 -19.61
CA ARG A 259 -12.39 4.90 -21.04
C ARG A 259 -10.99 4.44 -21.41
N ILE A 260 -10.92 3.25 -22.00
CA ILE A 260 -9.66 2.63 -22.42
C ILE A 260 -9.54 2.75 -23.94
N GLU A 261 -8.33 3.04 -24.43
CA GLU A 261 -7.99 3.02 -25.84
C GLU A 261 -8.29 1.68 -26.52
N GLN A 262 -8.51 1.71 -27.83
CA GLN A 262 -8.66 0.50 -28.62
C GLN A 262 -7.28 0.05 -29.08
N VAL A 263 -6.81 -1.06 -28.53
CA VAL A 263 -5.60 -1.73 -28.99
C VAL A 263 -6.00 -2.86 -29.93
N PRO A 264 -5.54 -2.89 -31.20
CA PRO A 264 -5.82 -3.97 -32.12
C PRO A 264 -5.27 -5.31 -31.58
N PRO A 265 -6.03 -6.41 -31.61
CA PRO A 265 -5.59 -7.71 -31.11
C PRO A 265 -4.31 -8.25 -31.79
N GLU A 266 -4.03 -7.80 -33.02
CA GLU A 266 -2.90 -8.25 -33.82
C GLU A 266 -1.53 -7.76 -33.29
N GLN A 267 -1.48 -6.74 -32.42
CA GLN A 267 -0.23 -6.30 -31.78
C GLN A 267 0.34 -7.34 -30.80
N PHE A 268 -0.48 -8.24 -30.27
CA PHE A 268 -0.02 -9.29 -29.34
C PHE A 268 0.65 -10.47 -30.04
N ARG A 269 0.66 -10.49 -31.39
CA ARG A 269 1.25 -11.55 -32.21
C ARG A 269 2.78 -11.52 -32.23
N GLU A 270 3.40 -10.37 -31.97
CA GLU A 270 4.86 -10.21 -31.99
C GLU A 270 5.58 -10.90 -30.81
N LEU A 271 4.82 -11.45 -29.84
CA LEU A 271 5.32 -12.13 -28.65
C LEU A 271 5.61 -13.63 -28.88
N ASP A 272 6.01 -14.06 -30.08
CA ASP A 272 6.03 -15.47 -30.49
C ASP A 272 7.36 -16.23 -30.26
N THR A 273 8.21 -15.78 -29.34
CA THR A 273 9.47 -16.49 -29.06
C THR A 273 9.27 -17.57 -27.98
N PRO A 274 9.56 -18.86 -28.24
CA PRO A 274 9.52 -19.89 -27.21
C PRO A 274 10.53 -19.59 -26.10
N VAL A 275 10.13 -19.88 -24.86
CA VAL A 275 10.96 -19.60 -23.70
C VAL A 275 11.31 -20.89 -22.97
N ALA A 276 12.60 -21.10 -22.72
CA ALA A 276 13.11 -22.20 -21.90
C ALA A 276 13.11 -21.80 -20.42
N ALA A 277 12.45 -22.61 -19.58
CA ALA A 277 12.28 -22.33 -18.16
C ALA A 277 13.62 -22.18 -17.41
N ASP A 278 14.63 -23.00 -17.73
CA ASP A 278 15.89 -23.04 -16.99
C ASP A 278 16.70 -21.73 -17.09
N ASN A 279 16.67 -21.05 -18.24
CA ASN A 279 17.32 -19.75 -18.43
C ASN A 279 16.61 -18.63 -17.64
N LEU A 280 15.27 -18.73 -17.52
CA LEU A 280 14.48 -17.78 -16.75
C LEU A 280 14.67 -17.94 -15.24
N VAL A 281 14.82 -19.18 -14.77
CA VAL A 281 15.02 -19.46 -13.34
C VAL A 281 16.26 -18.74 -12.81
N GLN A 282 17.40 -18.85 -13.50
CA GLN A 282 18.62 -18.17 -13.06
C GLN A 282 18.44 -16.65 -13.03
N THR A 283 17.87 -16.09 -14.10
CA THR A 283 17.59 -14.65 -14.18
C THR A 283 16.67 -14.19 -13.05
N ALA A 284 15.64 -14.97 -12.72
CA ALA A 284 14.68 -14.62 -11.68
C ALA A 284 15.29 -14.73 -10.27
N LEU A 285 16.11 -15.74 -10.00
CA LEU A 285 16.80 -15.87 -8.71
C LEU A 285 17.73 -14.69 -8.44
N ASP A 286 18.35 -14.15 -9.49
CA ASP A 286 19.23 -12.99 -9.36
C ASP A 286 18.46 -11.66 -9.25
N ARG A 287 17.32 -11.52 -9.94
CA ARG A 287 16.60 -10.24 -10.07
C ARG A 287 15.42 -10.07 -9.12
N ARG A 288 14.85 -11.15 -8.58
CA ARG A 288 13.64 -11.04 -7.74
C ARG A 288 13.93 -10.31 -6.45
N ARG A 289 13.28 -9.15 -6.31
CA ARG A 289 13.45 -8.23 -5.18
C ARG A 289 12.95 -8.80 -3.87
N ASP A 290 11.88 -9.61 -3.90
CA ASP A 290 11.39 -10.29 -2.69
C ASP A 290 12.36 -11.36 -2.17
N LEU A 291 13.04 -12.11 -3.04
CA LEU A 291 14.08 -13.05 -2.62
C LEU A 291 15.29 -12.33 -2.02
N GLN A 292 15.74 -11.25 -2.66
CA GLN A 292 16.81 -10.39 -2.12
C GLN A 292 16.42 -9.79 -0.76
N GLY A 293 15.18 -9.31 -0.63
CA GLY A 293 14.64 -8.77 0.62
C GLY A 293 14.54 -9.82 1.72
N ALA A 294 14.09 -11.04 1.38
CA ALA A 294 14.06 -12.17 2.31
C ALA A 294 15.47 -12.53 2.82
N SER A 295 16.48 -12.50 1.95
CA SER A 295 17.87 -12.75 2.35
C SER A 295 18.42 -11.70 3.32
N LEU A 296 18.10 -10.41 3.10
CA LEU A 296 18.45 -9.32 4.01
C LEU A 296 17.72 -9.45 5.36
N GLU A 297 16.46 -9.87 5.36
CA GLU A 297 15.70 -10.15 6.59
C GLU A 297 16.30 -11.34 7.37
N THR A 298 16.74 -12.40 6.68
CA THR A 298 17.48 -13.52 7.29
C THR A 298 18.80 -13.05 7.90
N GLY A 299 19.54 -12.17 7.19
CA GLY A 299 20.74 -11.55 7.72
C GLY A 299 20.49 -10.67 8.95
N ALA A 300 19.38 -9.91 8.97
CA ALA A 300 18.98 -9.11 10.12
C ALA A 300 18.65 -10.00 11.33
N ALA A 301 17.93 -11.10 11.11
CA ALA A 301 17.63 -12.09 12.16
C ALA A 301 18.89 -12.73 12.74
N LYS A 302 19.97 -12.85 11.94
CA LYS A 302 21.28 -13.30 12.45
C LYS A 302 21.91 -12.29 13.41
N TRP A 303 21.79 -10.99 13.14
CA TRP A 303 22.25 -9.95 14.06
C TRP A 303 21.46 -9.94 15.37
N ASP A 304 20.17 -10.27 15.33
CA ASP A 304 19.35 -10.41 16.56
C ASP A 304 19.91 -11.47 17.52
N ILE A 305 20.59 -12.52 17.02
CA ILE A 305 21.28 -13.51 17.87
C ILE A 305 22.41 -12.84 18.66
N THR A 306 23.19 -11.97 18.02
CA THR A 306 24.26 -11.21 18.68
C THR A 306 23.68 -10.22 19.69
N SER A 307 22.58 -9.55 19.34
CA SER A 307 21.85 -8.67 20.25
C SER A 307 21.34 -9.42 21.49
N ALA A 308 20.71 -10.59 21.31
CA ALA A 308 20.24 -11.44 22.41
C ALA A 308 21.39 -12.02 23.26
N ALA A 309 22.57 -12.23 22.66
CA ALA A 309 23.76 -12.70 23.36
C ALA A 309 24.50 -11.60 24.14
N SER A 310 24.10 -10.34 24.02
CA SER A 310 24.84 -9.20 24.57
C SER A 310 24.97 -9.27 26.09
N SER A 311 23.94 -9.76 26.79
CA SER A 311 23.89 -9.92 28.24
C SER A 311 24.92 -10.90 28.82
N ARG A 312 25.60 -11.68 27.97
CA ARG A 312 26.75 -12.51 28.41
C ARG A 312 27.99 -11.69 28.75
N TRP A 313 28.07 -10.47 28.22
CA TRP A 313 29.19 -9.56 28.40
C TRP A 313 28.84 -8.48 29.44
N PRO A 314 29.84 -7.89 30.10
CA PRO A 314 29.62 -6.73 30.96
C PRO A 314 29.13 -5.53 30.12
N SER A 315 28.31 -4.66 30.73
CA SER A 315 28.08 -3.31 30.23
C SER A 315 29.01 -2.32 30.93
N LEU A 316 29.40 -1.27 30.21
CA LEU A 316 30.19 -0.16 30.68
C LEU A 316 29.46 1.14 30.32
N ASP A 317 29.15 1.93 31.33
CA ASP A 317 28.36 3.15 31.20
C ASP A 317 29.10 4.32 31.88
N LEU A 318 29.11 5.47 31.21
CA LEU A 318 29.67 6.72 31.72
C LEU A 318 28.51 7.67 32.03
N SER A 319 28.40 8.09 33.28
CA SER A 319 27.39 9.05 33.72
C SER A 319 28.06 10.29 34.28
N PHE A 320 27.68 11.46 33.74
CA PHE A 320 28.05 12.77 34.26
C PHE A 320 26.80 13.45 34.81
N THR A 321 26.81 13.76 36.10
CA THR A 321 25.72 14.50 36.75
C THR A 321 26.24 15.86 37.19
N TYR A 322 25.52 16.91 36.85
CA TYR A 322 25.76 18.27 37.32
C TYR A 322 24.46 18.80 37.90
N GLY A 323 24.46 19.22 39.15
CA GLY A 323 23.24 19.70 39.77
C GLY A 323 23.44 20.27 41.15
N SER A 324 22.39 20.90 41.67
CA SER A 324 22.35 21.41 43.02
C SER A 324 21.38 20.59 43.87
N ASN A 325 21.78 20.35 45.11
CA ASN A 325 20.93 19.73 46.12
C ASN A 325 20.95 20.64 47.35
N ALA A 326 19.89 21.42 47.52
CA ALA A 326 19.75 22.26 48.71
C ALA A 326 19.17 21.42 49.87
N TYR A 327 19.97 21.26 50.93
CA TYR A 327 19.55 20.67 52.20
C TYR A 327 19.56 21.72 53.32
N PRO A 328 18.73 22.77 53.23
CA PRO A 328 18.69 23.81 54.24
C PRO A 328 18.17 23.25 55.57
N GLN A 329 18.75 23.71 56.68
CA GLN A 329 18.22 23.43 58.03
C GLN A 329 16.96 24.25 58.36
N ASN A 330 16.72 25.38 57.67
CA ASN A 330 15.63 26.31 57.99
C ASN A 330 14.66 26.58 56.81
N SER A 331 15.15 27.12 55.69
CA SER A 331 14.33 27.49 54.53
C SER A 331 15.11 27.34 53.23
N LEU A 332 14.45 26.99 52.13
CA LEU A 332 15.08 26.94 50.80
C LEU A 332 15.74 28.28 50.43
N PRO A 333 17.03 28.28 50.05
CA PRO A 333 17.68 29.48 49.53
C PRO A 333 17.10 29.84 48.15
N PRO A 334 17.22 31.11 47.72
CA PRO A 334 16.95 31.52 46.35
C PRO A 334 17.68 30.64 45.32
N VAL A 335 17.05 30.43 44.16
CA VAL A 335 17.58 29.51 43.13
C VAL A 335 18.93 29.98 42.57
N ASP A 336 19.18 31.28 42.52
CA ASP A 336 20.45 31.88 42.11
C ASP A 336 21.59 31.54 43.07
N GLU A 337 21.37 31.68 44.39
CA GLU A 337 22.34 31.30 45.42
C GLU A 337 22.55 29.78 45.46
N GLN A 338 21.48 29.00 45.24
CA GLN A 338 21.57 27.55 45.12
C GLN A 338 22.41 27.10 43.93
N LEU A 339 22.35 27.81 42.80
CA LEU A 339 23.10 27.50 41.59
C LEU A 339 24.54 28.00 41.62
N SER A 340 24.88 29.01 42.44
CA SER A 340 26.26 29.46 42.61
C SER A 340 27.03 28.64 43.63
N ASP A 341 26.41 28.34 44.78
CA ASP A 341 27.14 27.92 45.98
C ASP A 341 26.86 26.45 46.37
N LEU A 342 25.77 25.86 45.87
CA LEU A 342 25.34 24.49 46.21
C LEU A 342 25.31 23.55 44.99
N THR A 343 26.08 23.84 43.95
CA THR A 343 26.26 22.94 42.80
C THR A 343 27.34 21.91 43.05
N SER A 344 27.11 20.70 42.56
CA SER A 344 28.09 19.62 42.54
C SER A 344 28.08 18.95 41.17
N TYR A 345 29.25 18.42 40.79
CA TYR A 345 29.40 17.57 39.62
C TYR A 345 29.97 16.22 40.04
N SER A 346 29.54 15.16 39.37
CA SER A 346 30.11 13.83 39.53
C SER A 346 30.27 13.16 38.17
N LEU A 347 31.39 12.45 38.02
CA LEU A 347 31.64 11.57 36.89
C LEU A 347 31.72 10.14 37.41
N VAL A 348 30.82 9.28 36.95
CA VAL A 348 30.70 7.89 37.39
C VAL A 348 30.93 7.00 36.19
N LEU A 349 31.93 6.13 36.29
CA LEU A 349 32.12 5.00 35.39
C LEU A 349 31.57 3.75 36.09
N SER A 350 30.51 3.17 35.54
CA SER A 350 29.89 1.97 36.10
C SER A 350 30.05 0.78 35.16
N MET A 351 30.50 -0.35 35.71
CA MET A 351 30.51 -1.63 35.02
C MET A 351 29.48 -2.55 35.68
N ASN A 352 28.56 -3.10 34.88
CA ASN A 352 27.59 -4.07 35.36
C ASN A 352 27.76 -5.41 34.63
N TRP A 353 27.82 -6.53 35.37
CA TRP A 353 27.90 -7.86 34.78
C TRP A 353 27.01 -8.86 35.50
N ASN A 354 25.94 -9.26 34.84
CA ASN A 354 25.06 -10.31 35.34
C ASN A 354 25.68 -11.68 35.05
N LEU A 355 26.38 -12.25 36.03
CA LEU A 355 26.99 -13.59 35.89
C LEU A 355 25.95 -14.72 35.80
N PHE A 356 24.79 -14.53 36.44
CA PHE A 356 23.66 -15.45 36.37
C PHE A 356 22.34 -14.67 36.47
N ASP A 357 21.50 -14.81 35.45
CA ASP A 357 20.23 -14.09 35.29
C ASP A 357 19.01 -15.02 35.29
N GLY A 358 19.15 -16.24 35.81
CA GLY A 358 18.06 -17.22 35.81
C GLY A 358 17.78 -17.83 34.43
N PHE A 359 18.81 -17.98 33.59
CA PHE A 359 18.75 -18.53 32.21
C PHE A 359 18.05 -17.65 31.18
N LEU A 360 17.69 -16.40 31.51
CA LEU A 360 17.01 -15.48 30.60
C LEU A 360 17.84 -15.24 29.32
N THR A 361 19.14 -14.98 29.45
CA THR A 361 20.04 -14.79 28.31
C THR A 361 20.17 -16.05 27.46
N GLY A 362 20.23 -17.23 28.10
CA GLY A 362 20.28 -18.51 27.39
C GLY A 362 19.03 -18.72 26.54
N TYR A 363 17.85 -18.51 27.12
CA TYR A 363 16.58 -18.64 26.43
C TYR A 363 16.41 -17.61 25.31
N GLY A 364 16.78 -16.35 25.54
CA GLY A 364 16.70 -15.28 24.52
C GLY A 364 17.55 -15.59 23.28
N ILE A 365 18.73 -16.18 23.46
CA ILE A 365 19.58 -16.63 22.34
C ILE A 365 18.90 -17.76 21.57
N GLU A 366 18.33 -18.76 22.24
CA GLU A 366 17.63 -19.86 21.56
C GLU A 366 16.38 -19.38 20.82
N GLN A 367 15.66 -18.40 21.37
CA GLN A 367 14.54 -17.75 20.69
C GLN A 367 14.99 -17.02 19.43
N ALA A 368 16.07 -16.22 19.50
CA ALA A 368 16.62 -15.52 18.34
C ALA A 368 17.17 -16.47 17.27
N LYS A 369 17.85 -17.55 17.68
CA LYS A 369 18.30 -18.62 16.77
C LYS A 369 17.13 -19.29 16.06
N THR A 370 16.07 -19.61 16.80
CA THR A 370 14.86 -20.21 16.22
C THR A 370 14.22 -19.26 15.21
N ALA A 371 14.14 -17.97 15.53
CA ALA A 371 13.63 -16.95 14.60
C ALA A 371 14.50 -16.86 13.32
N TYR A 372 15.83 -16.89 13.45
CA TYR A 372 16.75 -16.94 12.31
C TYR A 372 16.56 -18.19 11.44
N LEU A 373 16.44 -19.37 12.06
CA LEU A 373 16.20 -20.63 11.33
C LEU A 373 14.86 -20.60 10.60
N ASN A 374 13.81 -20.05 11.21
CA ASN A 374 12.53 -19.86 10.53
C ASN A 374 12.66 -18.94 9.32
N ARG A 375 13.36 -17.80 9.43
CA ARG A 375 13.60 -16.91 8.28
C ARG A 375 14.42 -17.57 7.17
N MET A 376 15.40 -18.38 7.52
CA MET A 376 16.17 -19.16 6.56
C MET A 376 15.30 -20.19 5.83
N LEU A 377 14.36 -20.83 6.52
CA LEU A 377 13.38 -21.73 5.89
C LEU A 377 12.41 -20.97 4.98
N ASP A 378 11.90 -19.81 5.44
CA ASP A 378 11.03 -18.94 4.64
C ASP A 378 11.72 -18.50 3.32
N GLU A 379 13.01 -18.17 3.38
CA GLU A 379 13.81 -17.84 2.18
C GLU A 379 13.93 -19.02 1.22
N ASP A 380 14.19 -20.24 1.73
CA ASP A 380 14.32 -21.43 0.87
C ASP A 380 12.98 -21.86 0.27
N ASP A 381 11.89 -21.76 1.03
CA ASP A 381 10.54 -22.02 0.54
C ASP A 381 10.13 -21.00 -0.52
N LEU A 382 10.47 -19.71 -0.34
CA LEU A 382 10.30 -18.69 -1.37
C LEU A 382 11.11 -19.02 -2.63
N ARG A 383 12.39 -19.39 -2.49
CA ARG A 383 13.25 -19.81 -3.61
C ARG A 383 12.62 -20.96 -4.39
N ARG A 384 12.13 -21.99 -3.70
CA ARG A 384 11.48 -23.15 -4.33
C ARG A 384 10.20 -22.75 -5.05
N THR A 385 9.38 -21.92 -4.41
CA THR A 385 8.13 -21.40 -4.98
C THR A 385 8.40 -20.63 -6.27
N ILE A 386 9.41 -19.75 -6.28
CA ILE A 386 9.86 -19.02 -7.48
C ILE A 386 10.16 -19.97 -8.64
N VAL A 387 10.93 -21.03 -8.39
CA VAL A 387 11.32 -22.01 -9.42
C VAL A 387 10.10 -22.75 -9.96
N LEU A 388 9.18 -23.18 -9.09
CA LEU A 388 7.98 -23.91 -9.47
C LEU A 388 7.01 -23.02 -10.27
N ASP A 389 6.77 -21.80 -9.80
CA ASP A 389 5.90 -20.82 -10.47
C ASP A 389 6.42 -20.46 -11.86
N LEU A 390 7.73 -20.29 -12.02
CA LEU A 390 8.34 -20.01 -13.33
C LEU A 390 8.23 -21.19 -14.30
N ARG A 391 8.40 -22.42 -13.81
CA ARG A 391 8.23 -23.61 -14.64
C ARG A 391 6.79 -23.76 -15.13
N LEU A 392 5.83 -23.51 -14.24
CA LEU A 392 4.41 -23.51 -14.57
C LEU A 392 4.10 -22.40 -15.59
N ALA A 393 4.50 -21.16 -15.31
CA ALA A 393 4.25 -20.02 -16.19
C ALA A 393 4.93 -20.15 -17.57
N ALA A 394 6.14 -20.73 -17.64
CA ALA A 394 6.80 -21.01 -18.92
C ALA A 394 6.05 -22.08 -19.73
N GLY A 395 5.52 -23.11 -19.06
CA GLY A 395 4.66 -24.12 -19.67
C GLY A 395 3.35 -23.50 -20.21
N ASP A 396 2.66 -22.72 -19.38
CA ASP A 396 1.40 -22.06 -19.72
C ASP A 396 1.57 -21.04 -20.86
N TYR A 397 2.68 -20.30 -20.87
CA TYR A 397 3.00 -19.38 -21.97
C TYR A 397 3.24 -20.13 -23.29
N ASN A 398 4.01 -21.21 -23.28
CA ASN A 398 4.24 -22.02 -24.48
C ASN A 398 2.93 -22.67 -24.97
N ALA A 399 2.08 -23.16 -24.06
CA ALA A 399 0.76 -23.68 -24.40
C ALA A 399 -0.17 -22.60 -24.99
N ALA A 400 -0.16 -21.39 -24.43
CA ALA A 400 -0.93 -20.25 -24.96
C ALA A 400 -0.49 -19.85 -26.38
N ARG A 401 0.82 -19.95 -26.69
CA ARG A 401 1.33 -19.74 -28.05
C ARG A 401 0.78 -20.77 -29.04
N GLU A 402 0.82 -22.06 -28.68
CA GLU A 402 0.30 -23.13 -29.54
C GLU A 402 -1.22 -23.02 -29.76
N GLN A 403 -1.96 -22.59 -28.72
CA GLN A 403 -3.41 -22.36 -28.80
C GLN A 403 -3.80 -21.31 -29.84
N ILE A 404 -2.99 -20.28 -30.07
CA ILE A 404 -3.28 -19.27 -31.11
C ILE A 404 -3.32 -19.93 -32.49
N THR A 405 -2.32 -20.76 -32.81
CA THR A 405 -2.26 -21.43 -34.11
C THR A 405 -3.45 -22.37 -34.32
N ALA A 406 -3.85 -23.10 -33.26
CA ALA A 406 -5.04 -23.95 -33.29
C ALA A 406 -6.31 -23.12 -33.50
N ALA A 407 -6.50 -22.04 -32.74
CA ALA A 407 -7.67 -21.17 -32.85
C ALA A 407 -7.77 -20.47 -34.21
N GLU A 408 -6.64 -20.06 -34.81
CA GLU A 408 -6.61 -19.50 -36.17
C GLU A 408 -7.06 -20.52 -37.23
N ASN A 409 -6.61 -21.77 -37.11
CA ASN A 409 -7.02 -22.84 -38.01
C ASN A 409 -8.52 -23.16 -37.84
N THR A 410 -9.03 -23.20 -36.60
CA THR A 410 -10.45 -23.37 -36.30
C THR A 410 -11.28 -22.23 -36.90
N LEU A 411 -10.85 -20.97 -36.74
CA LEU A 411 -11.54 -19.82 -37.32
C LEU A 411 -11.58 -19.91 -38.85
N ARG A 412 -10.44 -20.19 -39.49
CA ARG A 412 -10.35 -20.30 -40.96
C ARG A 412 -11.27 -21.41 -41.48
N ALA A 413 -11.37 -22.53 -40.78
CA ALA A 413 -12.26 -23.63 -41.15
C ALA A 413 -13.74 -23.26 -40.95
N ALA A 414 -14.08 -22.65 -39.82
CA ALA A 414 -15.45 -22.22 -39.50
C ALA A 414 -15.94 -21.13 -40.47
N GLU A 415 -15.08 -20.19 -40.87
CA GLU A 415 -15.40 -19.16 -41.87
C GLU A 415 -15.75 -19.77 -43.24
N LYS A 416 -14.92 -20.70 -43.73
CA LYS A 416 -15.19 -21.40 -45.00
C LYS A 416 -16.45 -22.27 -44.93
N ALA A 417 -16.69 -22.93 -43.81
CA ALA A 417 -17.90 -23.73 -43.59
C ALA A 417 -19.15 -22.84 -43.60
N PHE A 418 -19.10 -21.71 -42.91
CA PHE A 418 -20.17 -20.72 -42.89
C PHE A 418 -20.46 -20.18 -44.29
N GLU A 419 -19.44 -19.71 -45.03
CA GLU A 419 -19.59 -19.22 -46.40
C GLU A 419 -20.22 -20.26 -47.34
N THR A 420 -19.83 -21.53 -47.19
CA THR A 420 -20.34 -22.62 -48.04
C THR A 420 -21.80 -22.93 -47.75
N VAL A 421 -22.18 -23.01 -46.47
CA VAL A 421 -23.55 -23.34 -46.05
C VAL A 421 -24.49 -22.14 -46.26
N GLU A 422 -24.01 -20.92 -46.07
CA GLU A 422 -24.76 -19.69 -46.38
C GLU A 422 -25.15 -19.66 -47.86
N ARG A 423 -24.19 -19.88 -48.77
CA ARG A 423 -24.49 -19.99 -50.21
C ARG A 423 -25.46 -21.11 -50.54
N LYS A 424 -25.33 -22.28 -49.90
CA LYS A 424 -26.29 -23.38 -50.11
C LYS A 424 -27.70 -23.00 -49.63
N TYR A 425 -27.81 -22.26 -48.53
CA TYR A 425 -29.08 -21.80 -47.99
C TYR A 425 -29.76 -20.77 -48.91
N GLU A 426 -28.99 -19.82 -49.46
CA GLU A 426 -29.47 -18.87 -50.47
C GLU A 426 -30.02 -19.58 -51.73
N LEU A 427 -29.40 -20.70 -52.11
CA LEU A 427 -29.83 -21.56 -53.22
C LEU A 427 -30.94 -22.55 -52.85
N GLY A 428 -31.41 -22.55 -51.59
CA GLY A 428 -32.46 -23.45 -51.10
C GLY A 428 -32.01 -24.90 -50.84
N ALA A 429 -30.71 -25.18 -50.88
CA ALA A 429 -30.10 -26.50 -50.76
C ALA A 429 -29.55 -26.82 -49.36
N ALA A 430 -29.68 -25.91 -48.39
CA ALA A 430 -29.34 -26.15 -46.98
C ALA A 430 -30.54 -25.86 -46.08
N THR A 431 -30.62 -26.57 -44.95
CA THR A 431 -31.65 -26.34 -43.95
C THR A 431 -31.30 -25.15 -43.06
N PHE A 432 -32.31 -24.56 -42.42
CA PHE A 432 -32.13 -23.49 -41.45
C PHE A 432 -31.28 -23.94 -40.24
N VAL A 433 -31.44 -25.19 -39.82
CA VAL A 433 -30.65 -25.80 -38.73
C VAL A 433 -29.17 -25.85 -39.09
N GLU A 434 -28.82 -26.18 -40.34
CA GLU A 434 -27.43 -26.18 -40.80
C GLU A 434 -26.79 -24.79 -40.72
N VAL A 435 -27.49 -23.75 -41.17
CA VAL A 435 -26.99 -22.35 -41.13
C VAL A 435 -26.73 -21.91 -39.69
N ASN A 436 -27.68 -22.16 -38.79
CA ASN A 436 -27.50 -21.79 -37.38
C ASN A 436 -26.38 -22.58 -36.71
N ALA A 437 -26.22 -23.87 -37.03
CA ALA A 437 -25.13 -24.68 -36.51
C ALA A 437 -23.74 -24.14 -36.93
N VAL A 438 -23.55 -23.82 -38.22
CA VAL A 438 -22.26 -23.26 -38.68
C VAL A 438 -22.03 -21.82 -38.20
N ARG A 439 -23.09 -21.02 -38.05
CA ARG A 439 -22.98 -19.66 -37.48
C ARG A 439 -22.55 -19.71 -36.02
N ALA A 440 -23.19 -20.57 -35.22
CA ALA A 440 -22.79 -20.78 -33.83
C ALA A 440 -21.32 -21.22 -33.75
N SER A 441 -20.88 -22.13 -34.63
CA SER A 441 -19.48 -22.53 -34.72
C SER A 441 -18.53 -21.37 -35.08
N LEU A 442 -18.91 -20.49 -36.02
CA LEU A 442 -18.12 -19.31 -36.39
C LEU A 442 -17.98 -18.31 -35.23
N VAL A 443 -19.08 -18.04 -34.50
CA VAL A 443 -19.06 -17.14 -33.34
C VAL A 443 -18.16 -17.69 -32.23
N THR A 444 -18.23 -19.00 -31.97
CA THR A 444 -17.34 -19.68 -31.02
C THR A 444 -15.89 -19.57 -31.47
N ALA A 445 -15.58 -19.88 -32.73
CA ALA A 445 -14.21 -19.82 -33.25
C ALA A 445 -13.61 -18.39 -33.21
N ARG A 446 -14.41 -17.36 -33.49
CA ARG A 446 -14.00 -15.95 -33.34
C ARG A 446 -13.69 -15.61 -31.88
N SER A 447 -14.54 -16.07 -30.96
CA SER A 447 -14.36 -15.86 -29.52
C SER A 447 -13.11 -16.58 -29.00
N GLU A 448 -12.86 -17.81 -29.45
CA GLU A 448 -11.67 -18.61 -29.11
C GLU A 448 -10.39 -17.95 -29.63
N LYS A 449 -10.36 -17.44 -30.87
CA LYS A 449 -9.19 -16.68 -31.39
C LYS A 449 -8.92 -15.46 -30.52
N ALA A 450 -9.94 -14.68 -30.18
CA ALA A 450 -9.79 -13.51 -29.32
C ALA A 450 -9.23 -13.91 -27.95
N GLN A 451 -9.81 -14.93 -27.31
CA GLN A 451 -9.34 -15.44 -26.02
C GLN A 451 -7.89 -15.92 -26.08
N ALA A 452 -7.49 -16.66 -27.12
CA ALA A 452 -6.13 -17.14 -27.28
C ALA A 452 -5.10 -16.00 -27.39
N LEU A 453 -5.40 -14.95 -28.16
CA LEU A 453 -4.53 -13.78 -28.31
C LEU A 453 -4.33 -13.03 -26.98
N TYR A 454 -5.42 -12.74 -26.27
CA TYR A 454 -5.33 -12.05 -24.98
C TYR A 454 -4.73 -12.95 -23.89
N ASN A 455 -4.99 -14.26 -23.92
CA ASN A 455 -4.36 -15.21 -23.00
C ASN A 455 -2.83 -15.21 -23.16
N LEU A 456 -2.30 -15.19 -24.39
CA LEU A 456 -0.85 -15.08 -24.60
C LEU A 456 -0.26 -13.82 -23.94
N ALA A 457 -0.91 -12.66 -24.14
CA ALA A 457 -0.47 -11.41 -23.53
C ALA A 457 -0.52 -11.44 -22.00
N LEU A 458 -1.54 -12.09 -21.43
CA LEU A 458 -1.69 -12.31 -19.99
C LEU A 458 -0.60 -13.27 -19.44
N GLN A 459 -0.34 -14.39 -20.11
CA GLN A 459 0.72 -15.31 -19.71
C GLN A 459 2.11 -14.67 -19.81
N LYS A 460 2.33 -13.84 -20.82
CA LYS A 460 3.56 -13.05 -20.94
C LYS A 460 3.72 -12.07 -19.77
N ASN A 461 2.66 -11.37 -19.38
CA ASN A 461 2.66 -10.50 -18.20
C ASN A 461 3.03 -11.27 -16.92
N ILE A 462 2.47 -12.46 -16.70
CA ILE A 462 2.81 -13.35 -15.58
C ILE A 462 4.31 -13.70 -15.61
N LEU A 463 4.81 -14.12 -16.76
CA LEU A 463 6.22 -14.50 -16.93
C LEU A 463 7.16 -13.33 -16.62
N ASP A 464 6.84 -12.13 -17.08
CA ASP A 464 7.66 -10.94 -16.85
C ASP A 464 7.65 -10.49 -15.38
N PHE A 465 6.50 -10.62 -14.71
CA PHE A 465 6.37 -10.37 -13.27
C PHE A 465 7.16 -11.38 -12.41
N LEU A 466 7.10 -12.67 -12.77
CA LEU A 466 7.82 -13.73 -12.05
C LEU A 466 9.33 -13.68 -12.27
N THR A 467 9.78 -13.23 -13.44
CA THR A 467 11.22 -13.06 -13.75
C THR A 467 11.83 -11.79 -13.16
N GLY A 468 11.03 -10.87 -12.64
CA GLY A 468 11.49 -9.55 -12.18
C GLY A 468 12.04 -8.68 -13.31
N SER A 469 11.62 -8.94 -14.56
CA SER A 469 12.12 -8.27 -15.76
C SER A 469 11.34 -7.01 -16.12
N ARG A 470 10.18 -6.78 -15.50
CA ARG A 470 9.38 -5.57 -15.75
C ARG A 470 10.07 -4.31 -15.22
N PRO A 471 10.46 -3.37 -16.10
CA PRO A 471 10.95 -2.08 -15.65
C PRO A 471 9.79 -1.32 -14.97
N ILE A 472 10.05 -0.76 -13.79
CA ILE A 472 9.16 0.25 -13.22
C ILE A 472 9.36 1.53 -14.05
N PRO A 473 8.30 2.16 -14.58
CA PRO A 473 8.43 3.45 -15.25
C PRO A 473 9.10 4.45 -14.30
N THR A 474 10.26 4.96 -14.70
CA THR A 474 11.13 5.76 -13.84
C THR A 474 10.69 7.24 -13.74
N THR A 475 9.55 7.60 -14.32
CA THR A 475 9.05 8.98 -14.44
C THR A 475 8.19 9.45 -13.27
N LEU A 476 8.26 8.78 -12.10
CA LEU A 476 7.74 9.34 -10.86
C LEU A 476 8.72 10.42 -10.36
N THR A 477 8.79 11.53 -11.10
CA THR A 477 9.34 12.78 -10.57
C THR A 477 8.36 13.22 -9.49
N TYR A 478 8.66 12.80 -8.26
CA TYR A 478 7.96 13.23 -7.07
C TYR A 478 7.97 14.76 -7.10
N ARG A 479 6.79 15.35 -7.29
CA ARG A 479 6.62 16.78 -7.11
C ARG A 479 6.74 16.98 -5.60
N GLU A 480 7.95 17.29 -5.15
CA GLU A 480 8.20 17.86 -3.84
C GLU A 480 7.32 19.12 -3.74
N GLU A 481 6.09 18.96 -3.23
CA GLU A 481 5.31 20.08 -2.75
C GLU A 481 5.95 20.51 -1.42
N HIS A 482 7.03 21.28 -1.58
CA HIS A 482 7.53 22.22 -0.60
C HIS A 482 6.50 23.35 -0.43
N GLU A 483 5.87 23.41 0.75
CA GLU A 483 5.87 24.52 1.74
C GLU A 483 4.67 24.45 2.69
#